data_AF-A0A2A2DJA3-F1
#
_entry.id   AF-A0A2A2DJA3-F1
#
_cell.length_a   1.000
_cell.length_b   1.000
_cell.length_c   1.000
_cell.angle_alpha   90.00
_cell.angle_beta   90.00
_cell.angle_gamma   90.00
#
_symmetry.space_group_name_H-M   'P 1'
#
loop_
_entity.id
_entity.type
_entity.pdbx_description
1 polymer ?
#
loop_
_entity_poly.entity_id
_entity_poly.type
_entity_poly.pdbx_seq_one_letter_code
_entity_poly.pdbx_strand_id
1 'polypeptide(L)'
;MTPSLATYIQKNFSVLTHVETDDKFGSGFDATVWKGEDGKLYVSMQGTAGLQDFLTDGELSITGNAASQITDMINWWLRITTPKSEMALQVATSLVEDGGGALGNPVIGSQLVLAPSVMGEGLISSEELAAGVEVSGHSLGGYLASAFTRLFGRHANVLHTTTFNSAGFFGSEPVFKRWEELLGPGYGLGRFPSSSEQTNFFAKNGINVTTNTFWFEQIGKRVELFNEEGTGFPNHYMYKLTDTLALANALQTLDPRLDLAMANDLFEASSLRTEASLEGALDALRQVLGLGGASTPIGDEGNSPQSRIRFHENLSALTESPVFKSLEGKVSISVGNASATSAKTDFGHFLALQFLTPFVLQGLGTDALKEVHRDLARKWDADLALSPEQRLQGLENYSDAYLQARADLLNRQIQAALVDRALTQDPFTRFGTNDSDELTVGYSNEGRGGSLFGGDGDDLLSGLSGRDYLEGGDGQDHLQGRAGADTLRGMA
;
A
#
# COMPACT_ATOMS: atom_id res chain seq x y z
N MET A 1 -2.96 -13.69 -6.50
CA MET A 1 -2.27 -13.82 -5.21
C MET A 1 -0.99 -14.61 -5.43
N THR A 2 0.15 -14.12 -4.94
CA THR A 2 1.45 -14.80 -5.07
C THR A 2 1.50 -16.08 -4.22
N PRO A 3 2.39 -17.04 -4.53
CA PRO A 3 2.56 -18.25 -3.72
C PRO A 3 2.86 -17.96 -2.24
N SER A 4 3.74 -17.01 -1.93
CA SER A 4 4.09 -16.63 -0.55
C SER A 4 2.87 -16.16 0.25
N LEU A 5 2.03 -15.31 -0.35
CA LEU A 5 0.78 -14.86 0.27
C LEU A 5 -0.21 -16.02 0.45
N ALA A 6 -0.33 -16.92 -0.53
CA ALA A 6 -1.19 -18.09 -0.41
C ALA A 6 -0.73 -19.02 0.72
N THR A 7 0.57 -19.25 0.86
CA THR A 7 1.15 -20.02 1.97
C THR A 7 0.91 -19.34 3.32
N TYR A 8 1.06 -18.01 3.39
CA TYR A 8 0.73 -17.26 4.60
C TYR A 8 -0.75 -17.45 4.99
N ILE A 9 -1.69 -17.28 4.05
CA ILE A 9 -3.11 -17.45 4.34
C ILE A 9 -3.42 -18.88 4.76
N GLN A 10 -2.91 -19.87 4.03
CA GLN A 10 -3.10 -21.29 4.34
C GLN A 10 -2.59 -21.65 5.74
N LYS A 11 -1.48 -21.04 6.17
CA LYS A 11 -0.92 -21.28 7.49
C LYS A 11 -1.76 -20.64 8.59
N ASN A 12 -2.22 -19.40 8.40
CA ASN A 12 -2.80 -18.60 9.48
C ASN A 12 -4.34 -18.61 9.53
N PHE A 13 -5.01 -19.08 8.48
CA PHE A 13 -6.47 -19.01 8.35
C PHE A 13 -7.06 -20.31 7.80
N SER A 14 -8.27 -20.61 8.25
CA SER A 14 -9.11 -21.68 7.70
C SER A 14 -10.45 -21.12 7.25
N VAL A 15 -11.02 -21.65 6.17
CA VAL A 15 -12.35 -21.26 5.69
C VAL A 15 -13.41 -22.00 6.51
N LEU A 16 -14.27 -21.26 7.20
CA LEU A 16 -15.41 -21.81 7.93
C LEU A 16 -16.63 -21.97 7.03
N THR A 17 -16.93 -20.95 6.24
CA THR A 17 -18.01 -20.97 5.24
C THR A 17 -17.75 -19.92 4.16
N HIS A 18 -18.32 -20.17 2.99
CA HIS A 18 -18.22 -19.30 1.83
C HIS A 18 -19.55 -19.28 1.08
N VAL A 19 -19.90 -18.13 0.52
CA VAL A 19 -21.02 -17.97 -0.39
C VAL A 19 -20.52 -17.23 -1.63
N GLU A 20 -21.00 -17.71 -2.77
CA GLU A 20 -20.79 -17.12 -4.08
C GLU A 20 -22.14 -17.13 -4.78
N THR A 21 -22.54 -16.00 -5.37
CA THR A 21 -23.78 -15.90 -6.15
C THR A 21 -23.45 -15.52 -7.58
N ASP A 22 -24.22 -16.04 -8.54
CA ASP A 22 -23.90 -15.86 -9.96
C ASP A 22 -23.89 -14.37 -10.38
N ASP A 23 -22.82 -13.92 -11.05
CA ASP A 23 -22.65 -12.52 -11.46
C ASP A 23 -23.64 -12.04 -12.54
N LYS A 24 -24.24 -12.96 -13.30
CA LYS A 24 -25.14 -12.66 -14.42
C LYS A 24 -26.61 -12.85 -14.07
N PHE A 25 -26.90 -13.82 -13.22
CA PHE A 25 -28.26 -14.27 -12.89
C PHE A 25 -28.58 -14.15 -11.40
N GLY A 26 -27.58 -13.94 -10.54
CA GLY A 26 -27.70 -13.66 -9.11
C GLY A 26 -27.32 -12.22 -8.78
N SER A 27 -27.03 -11.94 -7.50
CA SER A 27 -26.65 -10.59 -7.07
C SER A 27 -25.17 -10.27 -7.24
N GLY A 28 -24.31 -11.28 -7.43
CA GLY A 28 -22.85 -11.11 -7.39
C GLY A 28 -22.32 -10.80 -5.99
N PHE A 29 -23.07 -11.17 -4.95
CA PHE A 29 -22.62 -11.16 -3.56
C PHE A 29 -21.74 -12.38 -3.27
N ASP A 30 -20.51 -12.10 -2.84
CA ASP A 30 -19.57 -13.10 -2.39
C ASP A 30 -19.03 -12.75 -1.00
N ALA A 31 -18.95 -13.75 -0.13
CA ALA A 31 -18.37 -13.57 1.19
C ALA A 31 -17.73 -14.86 1.72
N THR A 32 -16.69 -14.69 2.51
CA THR A 32 -15.99 -15.78 3.19
C THR A 32 -15.87 -15.48 4.67
N VAL A 33 -16.19 -16.46 5.51
CA VAL A 33 -15.86 -16.44 6.93
C VAL A 33 -14.60 -17.26 7.15
N TRP A 34 -13.56 -16.59 7.65
CA TRP A 34 -12.29 -17.20 8.01
C TRP A 34 -12.19 -17.35 9.52
N LYS A 35 -11.51 -18.39 9.97
CA LYS A 35 -11.06 -18.55 11.35
C LYS A 35 -9.55 -18.46 11.39
N GLY A 36 -9.03 -17.44 12.07
CA GLY A 36 -7.59 -17.26 12.29
C GLY A 36 -7.03 -18.27 13.30
N GLU A 37 -5.72 -18.49 13.29
CA GLU A 37 -5.01 -19.27 14.31
C GLU A 37 -5.17 -18.68 15.73
N ASP A 38 -5.44 -17.37 15.83
CA ASP A 38 -5.77 -16.66 17.07
C ASP A 38 -7.20 -16.96 17.58
N GLY A 39 -7.99 -17.72 16.82
CA GLY A 39 -9.37 -18.07 17.13
C GLY A 39 -10.39 -17.00 16.74
N LYS A 40 -9.97 -15.83 16.23
CA LYS A 40 -10.88 -14.78 15.77
C LYS A 40 -11.55 -15.16 14.46
N LEU A 41 -12.76 -14.66 14.28
CA LEU A 41 -13.49 -14.77 13.02
C LEU A 41 -13.32 -13.52 12.17
N TYR A 42 -13.13 -13.73 10.87
CA TYR A 42 -13.00 -12.66 9.88
C TYR A 42 -14.07 -12.85 8.81
N VAL A 43 -14.89 -11.84 8.55
CA VAL A 43 -15.88 -11.85 7.47
C VAL A 43 -15.37 -10.95 6.36
N SER A 44 -14.92 -11.55 5.26
CA SER A 44 -14.42 -10.81 4.10
C SER A 44 -15.44 -10.84 2.96
N MET A 45 -15.76 -9.67 2.43
CA MET A 45 -16.77 -9.50 1.38
C MET A 45 -16.13 -9.01 0.09
N GLN A 46 -16.62 -9.56 -1.02
CA GLN A 46 -16.31 -9.15 -2.38
C GLN A 46 -17.62 -8.86 -3.11
N GLY A 47 -17.67 -7.74 -3.82
CA GLY A 47 -18.78 -7.42 -4.72
C GLY A 47 -18.29 -7.45 -6.16
N THR A 48 -19.02 -8.10 -7.05
CA THR A 48 -18.57 -8.39 -8.43
C THR A 48 -19.14 -7.47 -9.50
N ALA A 49 -20.06 -6.55 -9.16
CA ALA A 49 -20.57 -5.59 -10.13
C ALA A 49 -19.42 -4.73 -10.69
N GLY A 50 -19.32 -4.64 -12.02
CA GLY A 50 -18.30 -3.85 -12.68
C GLY A 50 -18.34 -2.40 -12.17
N LEU A 51 -17.17 -1.83 -11.84
CA LEU A 51 -17.05 -0.45 -11.34
C LEU A 51 -17.81 0.56 -12.20
N GLN A 52 -17.93 0.31 -13.51
CA GLN A 52 -18.69 1.15 -14.42
C GLN A 52 -20.20 1.11 -14.14
N ASP A 53 -20.80 -0.08 -13.94
CA ASP A 53 -22.22 -0.22 -13.63
C ASP A 53 -22.54 0.41 -12.26
N PHE A 54 -21.66 0.20 -11.27
CA PHE A 54 -21.77 0.80 -9.93
C PHE A 54 -21.78 2.35 -9.95
N LEU A 55 -21.04 2.97 -10.87
CA LEU A 55 -20.96 4.43 -11.01
C LEU A 55 -22.07 5.02 -11.87
N THR A 56 -22.62 4.23 -12.78
CA THR A 56 -23.72 4.67 -13.65
C THR A 56 -25.05 4.63 -12.90
N ASP A 57 -25.20 3.67 -11.98
CA ASP A 57 -26.35 3.49 -11.09
C ASP A 57 -26.31 4.43 -9.87
N GLY A 58 -26.03 5.72 -10.06
CA GLY A 58 -25.87 6.76 -9.02
C GLY A 58 -27.02 6.91 -7.99
N GLU A 59 -28.07 6.09 -8.09
CA GLU A 59 -29.05 5.80 -7.04
C GLU A 59 -28.74 4.45 -6.34
N LEU A 60 -27.61 4.36 -5.65
CA LEU A 60 -27.23 3.20 -4.83
C LEU A 60 -28.17 2.92 -3.65
N SER A 61 -29.21 3.73 -3.46
CA SER A 61 -30.05 3.67 -2.27
C SER A 61 -31.28 2.79 -2.41
N ILE A 62 -31.89 2.52 -3.58
CA ILE A 62 -33.19 1.80 -3.56
C ILE A 62 -33.50 0.88 -4.75
N THR A 63 -32.76 0.93 -5.85
CA THR A 63 -33.02 0.07 -7.02
C THR A 63 -31.72 -0.34 -7.70
N GLY A 64 -31.40 -1.64 -7.72
CA GLY A 64 -30.23 -2.16 -8.43
C GLY A 64 -29.49 -3.28 -7.70
N ASN A 65 -28.30 -3.62 -8.21
CA ASN A 65 -27.50 -4.76 -7.76
C ASN A 65 -27.07 -4.67 -6.28
N ALA A 66 -26.75 -3.48 -5.77
CA ALA A 66 -26.29 -3.30 -4.38
C ALA A 66 -27.35 -3.69 -3.33
N ALA A 67 -28.62 -3.37 -3.57
CA ALA A 67 -29.71 -3.76 -2.66
C ALA A 67 -29.96 -5.28 -2.68
N SER A 68 -29.77 -5.92 -3.84
CA SER A 68 -29.83 -7.39 -3.96
C SER A 68 -28.68 -8.05 -3.21
N GLN A 69 -27.46 -7.51 -3.32
CA GLN A 69 -26.29 -8.03 -2.59
C GLN A 69 -26.46 -7.91 -1.08
N ILE A 70 -26.99 -6.77 -0.59
CA ILE A 70 -27.29 -6.61 0.85
C ILE A 70 -28.37 -7.61 1.30
N THR A 71 -29.38 -7.87 0.46
CA THR A 71 -30.43 -8.85 0.77
C THR A 71 -29.85 -10.26 0.88
N ASP A 72 -28.99 -10.66 -0.05
CA ASP A 72 -28.31 -11.96 -0.01
C ASP A 72 -27.34 -12.06 1.17
N MET A 73 -26.62 -10.99 1.49
CA MET A 73 -25.77 -10.88 2.68
C MET A 73 -26.57 -11.10 3.97
N ILE A 74 -27.72 -10.45 4.12
CA ILE A 74 -28.60 -10.61 5.29
C ILE A 74 -29.07 -12.06 5.39
N ASN A 75 -29.60 -12.60 4.30
CA ASN A 75 -30.15 -13.95 4.26
C ASN A 75 -29.10 -15.01 4.56
N TRP A 76 -27.90 -14.87 3.98
CA TRP A 76 -26.77 -15.75 4.22
C TRP A 76 -26.29 -15.66 5.67
N TRP A 77 -26.03 -14.44 6.17
CA TRP A 77 -25.51 -14.25 7.52
C TRP A 77 -26.46 -14.83 8.57
N LEU A 78 -27.75 -14.49 8.50
CA LEU A 78 -28.76 -15.02 9.42
C LEU A 78 -28.85 -16.55 9.35
N ARG A 79 -28.74 -17.13 8.14
CA ARG A 79 -28.79 -18.59 7.98
C ARG A 79 -27.60 -19.28 8.64
N ILE A 80 -26.38 -18.77 8.47
CA ILE A 80 -25.18 -19.40 9.03
C ILE A 80 -25.01 -19.20 10.54
N THR A 81 -25.58 -18.13 11.11
CA THR A 81 -25.49 -17.84 12.55
C THR A 81 -26.67 -18.36 13.36
N THR A 82 -27.83 -18.62 12.72
CA THR A 82 -28.99 -19.18 13.44
C THR A 82 -28.73 -20.66 13.76
N PRO A 83 -28.96 -21.12 15.01
CA PRO A 83 -28.78 -22.52 15.39
C PRO A 83 -29.58 -23.49 14.51
N LYS A 84 -29.06 -24.72 14.30
CA LYS A 84 -29.73 -25.76 13.50
C LYS A 84 -31.13 -26.16 13.99
N SER A 85 -31.45 -25.86 15.25
CA SER A 85 -32.74 -26.13 15.87
C SER A 85 -33.78 -25.01 15.64
N GLU A 86 -33.39 -23.91 15.02
CA GLU A 86 -34.19 -22.69 14.91
C GLU A 86 -34.41 -22.28 13.46
N MET A 87 -35.45 -21.47 13.23
CA MET A 87 -35.77 -20.90 11.92
C MET A 87 -35.05 -19.55 11.77
N ALA A 88 -34.17 -19.45 10.78
CA ALA A 88 -33.51 -18.22 10.39
C ALA A 88 -34.50 -17.29 9.66
N LEU A 89 -34.57 -16.05 10.12
CA LEU A 89 -35.30 -14.98 9.43
C LEU A 89 -34.71 -14.76 8.02
N GLN A 90 -35.59 -14.49 7.05
CA GLN A 90 -35.20 -14.17 5.68
C GLN A 90 -35.95 -12.93 5.21
N VAL A 91 -35.34 -12.17 4.31
CA VAL A 91 -35.91 -10.97 3.69
C VAL A 91 -35.88 -11.10 2.16
N ALA A 92 -36.79 -10.40 1.49
CA ALA A 92 -36.88 -10.37 0.04
C ALA A 92 -37.36 -9.01 -0.46
N THR A 93 -37.12 -8.74 -1.74
CA THR A 93 -37.69 -7.60 -2.45
C THR A 93 -38.97 -8.02 -3.16
N SER A 94 -40.08 -7.34 -2.88
CA SER A 94 -41.39 -7.54 -3.51
C SER A 94 -41.71 -6.37 -4.43
N LEU A 95 -42.26 -6.65 -5.62
CA LEU A 95 -42.74 -5.62 -6.54
C LEU A 95 -44.11 -5.10 -6.07
N VAL A 96 -44.25 -3.79 -6.02
CA VAL A 96 -45.50 -3.10 -5.64
C VAL A 96 -45.94 -2.24 -6.81
N GLU A 97 -47.22 -2.31 -7.19
CA GLU A 97 -47.79 -1.33 -8.10
C GLU A 97 -47.98 -0.01 -7.35
N ASP A 98 -47.14 0.98 -7.66
CA ASP A 98 -47.10 2.27 -7.00
C ASP A 98 -47.81 3.33 -7.86
N GLY A 99 -49.10 3.11 -8.12
CA GLY A 99 -49.98 4.08 -8.77
C GLY A 99 -49.67 4.37 -10.26
N GLY A 100 -50.71 4.68 -11.03
CA GLY A 100 -50.58 4.91 -12.47
C GLY A 100 -49.73 6.15 -12.79
N GLY A 101 -48.68 5.97 -13.59
CA GLY A 101 -47.90 7.07 -14.13
C GLY A 101 -48.76 8.02 -14.97
N ALA A 102 -48.22 9.19 -15.31
CA ALA A 102 -48.94 10.27 -16.01
C ALA A 102 -49.64 9.88 -17.34
N LEU A 103 -49.39 8.67 -17.86
CA LEU A 103 -49.97 8.10 -19.08
C LEU A 103 -50.70 6.76 -18.86
N GLY A 104 -50.99 6.35 -17.61
CA GLY A 104 -51.73 5.12 -17.29
C GLY A 104 -50.91 3.83 -17.31
N ASN A 105 -49.58 3.91 -17.45
CA ASN A 105 -48.70 2.76 -17.22
C ASN A 105 -48.47 2.58 -15.71
N PRO A 106 -48.54 1.35 -15.17
CA PRO A 106 -48.20 1.10 -13.77
C PRO A 106 -46.73 1.46 -13.52
N VAL A 107 -46.48 2.32 -12.53
CA VAL A 107 -45.14 2.45 -11.96
C VAL A 107 -44.96 1.25 -11.04
N ILE A 108 -44.01 0.37 -11.35
CA ILE A 108 -43.70 -0.78 -10.49
C ILE A 108 -42.59 -0.32 -9.54
N GLY A 109 -42.94 -0.04 -8.30
CA GLY A 109 -42.00 0.16 -7.21
C GLY A 109 -41.51 -1.17 -6.64
N SER A 110 -40.47 -1.14 -5.82
CA SER A 110 -40.01 -2.29 -5.05
C SER A 110 -40.06 -1.98 -3.55
N GLN A 111 -40.48 -2.95 -2.75
CA GLN A 111 -40.50 -2.86 -1.29
C GLN A 111 -39.78 -4.07 -0.67
N LEU A 112 -39.08 -3.83 0.43
CA LEU A 112 -38.44 -4.89 1.19
C LEU A 112 -39.46 -5.53 2.15
N VAL A 113 -39.52 -6.86 2.18
CA VAL A 113 -40.48 -7.64 2.99
C VAL A 113 -39.81 -8.83 3.67
N LEU A 114 -40.49 -9.42 4.67
CA LEU A 114 -40.10 -10.73 5.19
C LEU A 114 -40.39 -11.82 4.15
N ALA A 115 -39.43 -12.73 3.99
CA ALA A 115 -39.57 -13.95 3.21
C ALA A 115 -39.85 -15.16 4.13
N PRO A 116 -40.30 -16.31 3.59
CA PRO A 116 -40.39 -17.53 4.38
C PRO A 116 -39.05 -17.86 5.03
N SER A 117 -39.07 -18.06 6.35
CA SER A 117 -37.89 -18.45 7.12
C SER A 117 -37.35 -19.81 6.67
N VAL A 118 -36.04 -20.01 6.81
CA VAL A 118 -35.35 -21.27 6.50
C VAL A 118 -34.75 -21.88 7.76
N MET A 119 -34.42 -23.18 7.77
CA MET A 119 -33.69 -23.77 8.89
C MET A 119 -32.31 -23.11 9.03
N GLY A 120 -31.90 -22.78 10.25
CA GLY A 120 -30.55 -22.33 10.54
C GLY A 120 -29.50 -23.40 10.24
N GLU A 121 -28.30 -22.99 9.86
CA GLU A 121 -27.17 -23.89 9.63
C GLU A 121 -26.25 -24.01 10.85
N GLY A 122 -26.28 -23.04 11.77
CA GLY A 122 -25.50 -23.03 13.01
C GLY A 122 -24.00 -23.26 12.80
N LEU A 123 -23.45 -22.68 11.74
CA LEU A 123 -22.02 -22.80 11.42
C LEU A 123 -21.15 -21.91 12.30
N ILE A 124 -21.71 -20.81 12.80
CA ILE A 124 -21.08 -19.92 13.76
C ILE A 124 -21.88 -19.98 15.06
N SER A 125 -21.21 -20.33 16.15
CA SER A 125 -21.84 -20.45 17.47
C SER A 125 -22.06 -19.08 18.15
N SER A 126 -22.96 -19.03 19.12
CA SER A 126 -23.16 -17.84 19.97
C SER A 126 -21.89 -17.43 20.71
N GLU A 127 -21.06 -18.39 21.10
CA GLU A 127 -19.78 -18.20 21.76
C GLU A 127 -18.76 -17.54 20.82
N GLU A 128 -18.72 -17.98 19.55
CA GLU A 128 -17.87 -17.37 18.53
C GLU A 128 -18.33 -15.94 18.18
N LEU A 129 -19.65 -15.70 18.08
CA LEU A 129 -20.17 -14.34 17.92
C LEU A 129 -19.83 -13.47 19.15
N ALA A 130 -19.94 -14.00 20.37
CA ALA A 130 -19.60 -13.27 21.57
C ALA A 130 -18.09 -12.93 21.65
N ALA A 131 -17.21 -13.77 21.08
CA ALA A 131 -15.78 -13.47 20.96
C ALA A 131 -15.49 -12.32 19.98
N GLY A 132 -16.40 -12.06 19.04
CA GLY A 132 -16.36 -10.95 18.11
C GLY A 132 -15.79 -11.28 16.74
N VAL A 133 -16.12 -10.43 15.78
CA VAL A 133 -15.82 -10.61 14.36
C VAL A 133 -15.10 -9.38 13.80
N GLU A 134 -14.03 -9.61 13.05
CA GLU A 134 -13.39 -8.60 12.20
C GLU A 134 -14.04 -8.61 10.82
N VAL A 135 -14.39 -7.46 10.26
CA VAL A 135 -15.08 -7.38 8.97
C VAL A 135 -14.20 -6.69 7.95
N SER A 136 -14.13 -7.20 6.72
CA SER A 136 -13.31 -6.58 5.69
C SER A 136 -13.94 -6.60 4.31
N GLY A 137 -13.53 -5.68 3.44
CA GLY A 137 -13.95 -5.70 2.05
C GLY A 137 -13.24 -4.68 1.18
N HIS A 138 -13.10 -5.00 -0.10
CA HIS A 138 -12.49 -4.13 -1.11
C HIS A 138 -13.53 -3.59 -2.08
N SER A 139 -13.41 -2.33 -2.52
CA SER A 139 -14.33 -1.75 -3.51
C SER A 139 -15.80 -1.79 -3.03
N LEU A 140 -16.70 -2.37 -3.82
CA LEU A 140 -18.08 -2.69 -3.45
C LEU A 140 -18.16 -3.68 -2.27
N GLY A 141 -17.20 -4.58 -2.12
CA GLY A 141 -17.07 -5.40 -0.91
C GLY A 141 -16.85 -4.54 0.35
N GLY A 142 -16.16 -3.40 0.23
CA GLY A 142 -16.02 -2.43 1.34
C GLY A 142 -17.34 -1.74 1.70
N TYR A 143 -18.16 -1.44 0.69
CA TYR A 143 -19.54 -0.95 0.89
C TYR A 143 -20.38 -1.99 1.64
N LEU A 144 -20.32 -3.26 1.21
CA LEU A 144 -20.99 -4.38 1.88
C LEU A 144 -20.49 -4.59 3.31
N ALA A 145 -19.18 -4.49 3.56
CA ALA A 145 -18.60 -4.58 4.90
C ALA A 145 -19.11 -3.47 5.84
N SER A 146 -19.22 -2.23 5.32
CA SER A 146 -19.78 -1.09 6.06
C SER A 146 -21.28 -1.30 6.34
N ALA A 147 -22.03 -1.81 5.36
CA ALA A 147 -23.44 -2.15 5.48
C ALA A 147 -23.68 -3.29 6.50
N PHE A 148 -22.84 -4.33 6.46
CA PHE A 148 -22.84 -5.43 7.41
C PHE A 148 -22.64 -4.92 8.83
N THR A 149 -21.65 -4.07 9.05
CA THR A 149 -21.35 -3.52 10.37
C THR A 149 -22.52 -2.71 10.90
N ARG A 150 -23.18 -1.94 10.02
CA ARG A 150 -24.40 -1.23 10.39
C ARG A 150 -25.53 -2.19 10.79
N LEU A 151 -25.80 -3.21 9.97
CA LEU A 151 -26.97 -4.08 10.11
C LEU A 151 -26.79 -5.19 11.18
N PHE A 152 -25.56 -5.58 11.46
CA PHE A 152 -25.23 -6.71 12.32
C PHE A 152 -24.20 -6.39 13.40
N GLY A 153 -23.71 -5.15 13.53
CA GLY A 153 -22.62 -4.81 14.44
C GLY A 153 -22.82 -5.24 15.89
N ARG A 154 -24.06 -5.25 16.40
CA ARG A 154 -24.36 -5.74 17.76
C ARG A 154 -24.45 -7.26 17.80
N HIS A 155 -25.19 -7.86 16.88
CA HIS A 155 -25.39 -9.30 16.83
C HIS A 155 -24.09 -10.07 16.55
N ALA A 156 -23.27 -9.56 15.64
CA ALA A 156 -21.97 -10.15 15.28
C ALA A 156 -20.83 -9.71 16.21
N ASN A 157 -21.10 -8.82 17.18
CA ASN A 157 -20.08 -8.18 18.01
C ASN A 157 -18.87 -7.74 17.15
N VAL A 158 -19.13 -6.88 16.17
CA VAL A 158 -18.09 -6.45 15.23
C VAL A 158 -17.02 -5.68 16.01
N LEU A 159 -15.80 -6.19 15.99
CA LEU A 159 -14.66 -5.62 16.71
C LEU A 159 -14.11 -4.41 15.96
N HIS A 160 -13.90 -4.58 14.64
CA HIS A 160 -13.49 -3.51 13.74
C HIS A 160 -13.84 -3.86 12.29
N THR A 161 -13.99 -2.83 11.47
CA THR A 161 -14.25 -2.97 10.04
C THR A 161 -13.10 -2.36 9.24
N THR A 162 -12.43 -3.17 8.43
CA THR A 162 -11.29 -2.74 7.61
C THR A 162 -11.63 -2.81 6.14
N THR A 163 -11.80 -1.65 5.50
CA THR A 163 -12.15 -1.57 4.09
C THR A 163 -11.00 -1.04 3.24
N PHE A 164 -10.98 -1.43 1.96
CA PHE A 164 -9.92 -1.07 1.02
C PHE A 164 -10.51 -0.47 -0.25
N ASN A 165 -10.13 0.75 -0.60
CA ASN A 165 -10.73 1.50 -1.71
C ASN A 165 -12.27 1.44 -1.67
N SER A 166 -12.86 1.52 -0.47
CA SER A 166 -14.31 1.33 -0.31
C SER A 166 -15.11 2.38 -1.04
N ALA A 167 -16.22 1.96 -1.66
CA ALA A 167 -17.23 2.92 -2.06
C ALA A 167 -17.90 3.58 -0.84
N GLY A 168 -18.32 4.83 -1.01
CA GLY A 168 -19.12 5.55 0.00
C GLY A 168 -20.63 5.40 -0.21
N PHE A 169 -21.40 6.08 0.63
CA PHE A 169 -22.86 6.04 0.64
C PHE A 169 -23.43 7.40 0.24
N PHE A 170 -24.63 7.42 -0.35
CA PHE A 170 -25.34 8.67 -0.66
C PHE A 170 -26.85 8.46 -0.50
N GLY A 171 -27.48 9.25 0.38
CA GLY A 171 -28.93 9.18 0.61
C GLY A 171 -29.44 7.83 1.14
N SER A 172 -28.57 6.96 1.65
CA SER A 172 -28.90 5.55 1.97
C SER A 172 -29.67 5.35 3.28
N GLU A 173 -29.75 6.38 4.14
CA GLU A 173 -30.34 6.29 5.49
C GLU A 173 -31.78 5.74 5.52
N PRO A 174 -32.74 6.21 4.69
CA PRO A 174 -34.11 5.71 4.73
C PRO A 174 -34.22 4.23 4.37
N VAL A 175 -33.26 3.70 3.61
CA VAL A 175 -33.29 2.32 3.12
C VAL A 175 -32.70 1.38 4.15
N PHE A 176 -31.59 1.75 4.77
CA PHE A 176 -31.04 0.99 5.87
C PHE A 176 -32.03 0.88 7.04
N LYS A 177 -32.83 1.91 7.31
CA LYS A 177 -33.91 1.82 8.30
C LYS A 177 -34.93 0.73 7.97
N ARG A 178 -35.27 0.51 6.70
CA ARG A 178 -36.20 -0.56 6.30
C ARG A 178 -35.63 -1.95 6.59
N TRP A 179 -34.34 -2.18 6.33
CA TRP A 179 -33.69 -3.44 6.73
C TRP A 179 -33.65 -3.59 8.25
N GLU A 180 -33.29 -2.52 8.98
CA GLU A 180 -33.25 -2.53 10.45
C GLU A 180 -34.63 -2.80 11.08
N GLU A 181 -35.70 -2.25 10.50
CA GLU A 181 -37.09 -2.50 10.93
C GLU A 181 -37.50 -3.96 10.76
N LEU A 182 -37.08 -4.61 9.67
CA LEU A 182 -37.37 -6.03 9.44
C LEU A 182 -36.53 -6.97 10.31
N LEU A 183 -35.25 -6.64 10.52
CA LEU A 183 -34.37 -7.40 11.41
C LEU A 183 -34.81 -7.27 12.88
N GLY A 184 -35.32 -6.10 13.25
CA GLY A 184 -35.74 -5.79 14.61
C GLY A 184 -34.58 -5.36 15.51
N PRO A 185 -34.90 -5.00 16.77
CA PRO A 185 -33.91 -4.48 17.71
C PRO A 185 -32.92 -5.59 18.11
N GLY A 186 -31.63 -5.24 18.18
CA GLY A 186 -30.57 -6.12 18.68
C GLY A 186 -29.57 -6.60 17.62
N TYR A 187 -29.89 -6.47 16.33
CA TYR A 187 -28.96 -6.81 15.25
C TYR A 187 -27.97 -5.68 14.95
N GLY A 188 -28.49 -4.55 14.48
CA GLY A 188 -27.68 -3.46 13.97
C GLY A 188 -27.26 -2.42 15.00
N LEU A 189 -26.32 -1.58 14.61
CA LEU A 189 -25.88 -0.41 15.36
C LEU A 189 -26.95 0.71 15.36
N GLY A 190 -27.80 0.75 14.33
CA GLY A 190 -28.75 1.83 14.05
C GLY A 190 -28.12 3.07 13.42
N ARG A 191 -26.85 2.97 13.02
CA ARG A 191 -26.04 3.98 12.34
C ARG A 191 -24.90 3.29 11.60
N PHE A 192 -24.27 3.99 10.65
CA PHE A 192 -22.98 3.55 10.13
C PHE A 192 -21.88 3.58 11.21
N PRO A 193 -20.84 2.74 11.09
CA PRO A 193 -19.71 2.73 12.02
C PRO A 193 -18.95 4.06 12.01
N SER A 194 -18.43 4.41 13.18
CA SER A 194 -17.65 5.62 13.43
C SER A 194 -16.19 5.45 13.03
N SER A 195 -15.39 6.52 13.15
CA SER A 195 -13.96 6.49 12.85
C SER A 195 -13.13 5.60 13.78
N SER A 196 -13.65 5.21 14.95
CA SER A 196 -13.02 4.22 15.83
C SER A 196 -13.45 2.79 15.56
N GLU A 197 -14.55 2.57 14.82
CA GLU A 197 -15.12 1.25 14.53
C GLU A 197 -14.81 0.78 13.10
N GLN A 198 -14.45 1.70 12.19
CA GLN A 198 -14.08 1.37 10.82
C GLN A 198 -12.85 2.16 10.36
N THR A 199 -11.95 1.52 9.62
CA THR A 199 -10.86 2.13 8.87
C THR A 199 -11.02 1.84 7.39
N ASN A 200 -10.97 2.88 6.55
CA ASN A 200 -10.95 2.77 5.09
C ASN A 200 -9.56 3.16 4.55
N PHE A 201 -8.79 2.15 4.17
CA PHE A 201 -7.52 2.32 3.48
C PHE A 201 -7.75 2.61 2.00
N PHE A 202 -7.07 3.60 1.44
CA PHE A 202 -7.25 3.96 0.03
C PHE A 202 -5.94 4.36 -0.64
N ALA A 203 -5.86 4.11 -1.95
CA ALA A 203 -4.72 4.47 -2.78
C ALA A 203 -4.53 6.00 -2.84
N LYS A 204 -3.36 6.49 -2.41
CA LYS A 204 -2.97 7.90 -2.39
C LYS A 204 -2.96 8.51 -3.80
N ASN A 205 -2.38 7.79 -4.76
CA ASN A 205 -2.18 8.29 -6.13
C ASN A 205 -3.34 7.93 -7.09
N GLY A 206 -4.49 7.45 -6.63
CA GLY A 206 -5.61 7.02 -7.50
C GLY A 206 -6.63 8.11 -7.87
N ILE A 207 -7.21 8.06 -9.08
CA ILE A 207 -8.52 8.69 -9.31
C ILE A 207 -9.54 7.84 -8.56
N ASN A 208 -9.92 8.32 -7.40
CA ASN A 208 -10.75 7.64 -6.45
C ASN A 208 -12.24 7.76 -6.83
N VAL A 209 -12.67 7.14 -7.93
CA VAL A 209 -14.03 7.31 -8.46
C VAL A 209 -15.10 6.88 -7.45
N THR A 210 -14.84 5.82 -6.67
CA THR A 210 -15.74 5.33 -5.61
C THR A 210 -15.44 5.87 -4.22
N THR A 211 -14.18 6.28 -3.96
CA THR A 211 -13.77 6.82 -2.63
C THR A 211 -13.80 8.35 -2.58
N ASN A 212 -14.32 9.02 -3.61
CA ASN A 212 -14.42 10.48 -3.62
C ASN A 212 -15.38 10.99 -2.51
N THR A 213 -15.08 12.16 -1.97
CA THR A 213 -15.91 12.83 -0.94
C THR A 213 -16.80 13.92 -1.52
N PHE A 214 -16.78 14.12 -2.84
CA PHE A 214 -17.58 15.18 -3.48
C PHE A 214 -19.05 14.76 -3.63
N TRP A 215 -19.29 13.48 -3.90
CA TRP A 215 -20.62 12.91 -4.09
C TRP A 215 -21.01 11.87 -3.04
N PHE A 216 -20.04 11.27 -2.34
CA PHE A 216 -20.29 10.18 -1.40
C PHE A 216 -19.83 10.51 0.02
N GLU A 217 -20.59 10.04 1.00
CA GLU A 217 -20.20 9.97 2.40
C GLU A 217 -19.30 8.74 2.61
N GLN A 218 -18.05 8.98 2.99
CA GLN A 218 -17.08 7.94 3.26
C GLN A 218 -17.15 7.52 4.73
N ILE A 219 -17.18 6.22 4.98
CA ILE A 219 -17.41 5.67 6.31
C ILE A 219 -16.08 5.35 7.00
N GLY A 220 -16.02 5.64 8.30
CA GLY A 220 -14.86 5.35 9.15
C GLY A 220 -13.69 6.31 8.99
N LYS A 221 -12.57 5.96 9.63
CA LYS A 221 -11.30 6.68 9.53
C LYS A 221 -10.67 6.39 8.18
N ARG A 222 -10.41 7.43 7.39
CA ARG A 222 -9.66 7.30 6.15
C ARG A 222 -8.16 7.29 6.40
N VAL A 223 -7.47 6.34 5.79
CA VAL A 223 -6.00 6.25 5.84
C VAL A 223 -5.49 6.07 4.42
N GLU A 224 -4.63 6.97 3.99
CA GLU A 224 -3.98 6.87 2.68
C GLU A 224 -2.86 5.84 2.73
N LEU A 225 -2.75 5.06 1.65
CA LEU A 225 -1.65 4.16 1.39
C LEU A 225 -0.96 4.61 0.12
N PHE A 226 0.36 4.73 0.18
CA PHE A 226 1.17 4.86 -1.01
C PHE A 226 0.84 3.74 -2.00
N ASN A 227 0.89 4.05 -3.28
CA ASN A 227 0.81 3.07 -4.33
C ASN A 227 1.63 3.58 -5.51
N GLU A 228 2.22 2.64 -6.23
CA GLU A 228 2.98 2.91 -7.43
C GLU A 228 2.03 3.37 -8.57
N GLU A 229 2.57 4.16 -9.51
CA GLU A 229 1.88 4.91 -10.60
C GLU A 229 1.18 6.25 -10.26
N GLY A 230 0.85 7.00 -11.33
CA GLY A 230 0.06 8.22 -11.30
C GLY A 230 -1.46 7.98 -11.26
N THR A 231 -2.26 9.01 -11.50
CA THR A 231 -3.72 8.98 -11.28
C THR A 231 -4.51 8.12 -12.28
N GLY A 232 -5.32 7.16 -11.81
CA GLY A 232 -6.30 6.47 -12.67
C GLY A 232 -7.01 5.26 -12.04
N PHE A 233 -7.83 4.57 -12.84
CA PHE A 233 -8.51 3.30 -12.51
C PHE A 233 -7.58 2.15 -12.10
N PRO A 234 -6.34 2.00 -12.63
CA PRO A 234 -5.42 0.95 -12.19
C PRO A 234 -5.12 0.97 -10.69
N ASN A 235 -5.20 2.13 -10.03
CA ASN A 235 -4.92 2.25 -8.59
C ASN A 235 -6.04 1.72 -7.69
N HIS A 236 -7.13 1.24 -8.28
CA HIS A 236 -8.22 0.64 -7.54
C HIS A 236 -7.94 -0.81 -7.13
N TYR A 237 -6.97 -1.50 -7.72
CA TYR A 237 -6.74 -2.93 -7.46
C TYR A 237 -6.11 -3.22 -6.09
N MET A 238 -6.55 -4.33 -5.48
CA MET A 238 -6.13 -4.73 -4.13
C MET A 238 -4.64 -5.12 -4.05
N TYR A 239 -4.05 -5.66 -5.13
CA TYR A 239 -2.67 -6.14 -5.09
C TYR A 239 -1.68 -5.00 -4.74
N LYS A 240 -1.89 -3.80 -5.30
CA LYS A 240 -1.10 -2.59 -5.00
C LYS A 240 -1.10 -2.23 -3.51
N LEU A 241 -2.27 -2.31 -2.87
CA LEU A 241 -2.41 -2.05 -1.43
C LEU A 241 -1.75 -3.14 -0.60
N THR A 242 -1.90 -4.42 -0.99
CA THR A 242 -1.27 -5.52 -0.26
C THR A 242 0.25 -5.48 -0.32
N ASP A 243 0.84 -5.04 -1.43
CA ASP A 243 2.30 -4.96 -1.59
C ASP A 243 2.88 -3.87 -0.70
N THR A 244 2.24 -2.69 -0.70
CA THR A 244 2.55 -1.58 0.20
C THR A 244 2.43 -1.99 1.67
N LEU A 245 1.32 -2.62 2.06
CA LEU A 245 1.08 -3.04 3.45
C LEU A 245 2.07 -4.13 3.89
N ALA A 246 2.46 -5.05 3.01
CA ALA A 246 3.42 -6.09 3.33
C ALA A 246 4.81 -5.50 3.64
N LEU A 247 5.27 -4.55 2.84
CA LEU A 247 6.54 -3.87 3.08
C LEU A 247 6.47 -2.94 4.29
N ALA A 248 5.37 -2.19 4.47
CA ALA A 248 5.16 -1.35 5.65
C ALA A 248 5.15 -2.18 6.94
N ASN A 249 4.56 -3.39 6.92
CA ASN A 249 4.59 -4.31 8.05
C ASN A 249 6.03 -4.77 8.38
N ALA A 250 6.87 -5.05 7.38
CA ALA A 250 8.27 -5.38 7.62
C ALA A 250 9.03 -4.19 8.23
N LEU A 251 8.81 -2.97 7.72
CA LEU A 251 9.42 -1.75 8.26
C LEU A 251 8.97 -1.50 9.72
N GLN A 252 7.68 -1.65 10.03
CA GLN A 252 7.14 -1.51 11.39
C GLN A 252 7.65 -2.60 12.34
N THR A 253 7.93 -3.81 11.83
CA THR A 253 8.55 -4.88 12.64
C THR A 253 9.94 -4.49 13.11
N LEU A 254 10.70 -3.76 12.28
CA LEU A 254 12.00 -3.21 12.65
C LEU A 254 11.86 -2.01 13.60
N ASP A 255 10.98 -1.06 13.29
CA ASP A 255 10.69 0.12 14.13
C ASP A 255 9.19 0.19 14.49
N PRO A 256 8.81 -0.23 15.70
CA PRO A 256 7.41 -0.22 16.16
C PRO A 256 6.75 1.16 16.23
N ARG A 257 7.53 2.25 16.09
CA ARG A 257 6.99 3.62 16.03
C ARG A 257 6.62 4.03 14.61
N LEU A 258 7.06 3.30 13.59
CA LEU A 258 6.77 3.61 12.20
C LEU A 258 5.28 3.38 11.94
N ASP A 259 4.59 4.47 11.61
CA ASP A 259 3.21 4.46 11.16
C ASP A 259 3.13 4.50 9.63
N LEU A 260 1.91 4.42 9.09
CA LEU A 260 1.70 4.41 7.65
C LEU A 260 2.01 5.76 6.97
N ALA A 261 1.94 6.88 7.71
CA ALA A 261 2.34 8.17 7.14
C ALA A 261 3.86 8.20 6.93
N MET A 262 4.63 7.75 7.93
CA MET A 262 6.08 7.59 7.82
C MET A 262 6.46 6.57 6.73
N ALA A 263 5.71 5.48 6.59
CA ALA A 263 5.92 4.50 5.52
C ALA A 263 5.70 5.13 4.12
N ASN A 264 4.62 5.90 3.97
CA ASN A 264 4.32 6.59 2.70
C ASN A 264 5.43 7.57 2.32
N ASP A 265 5.90 8.37 3.27
CA ASP A 265 7.00 9.32 3.05
C ASP A 265 8.29 8.60 2.63
N LEU A 266 8.58 7.44 3.24
CA LEU A 266 9.73 6.60 2.89
C LEU A 266 9.58 6.06 1.47
N PHE A 267 8.43 5.50 1.11
CA PHE A 267 8.22 4.97 -0.24
C PHE A 267 8.31 6.07 -1.30
N GLU A 268 7.77 7.25 -1.02
CA GLU A 268 7.91 8.41 -1.91
C GLU A 268 9.36 8.83 -2.13
N ALA A 269 10.19 8.79 -1.08
CA ALA A 269 11.60 9.10 -1.17
C ALA A 269 12.44 8.01 -1.84
N SER A 270 11.89 6.80 -2.04
CA SER A 270 12.67 5.60 -2.39
C SER A 270 12.99 5.43 -3.87
N SER A 271 12.33 6.18 -4.76
CA SER A 271 12.64 6.13 -6.19
C SER A 271 12.16 7.39 -6.93
N LEU A 272 12.96 7.82 -7.90
CA LEU A 272 12.57 8.85 -8.87
C LEU A 272 11.48 8.36 -9.84
N ARG A 273 11.41 7.05 -10.06
CA ARG A 273 10.36 6.38 -10.82
C ARG A 273 9.28 5.85 -9.87
N THR A 274 8.06 6.37 -10.01
CA THR A 274 6.95 5.99 -9.13
C THR A 274 6.67 4.50 -9.15
N GLU A 275 6.78 3.88 -10.31
CA GLU A 275 6.64 2.44 -10.54
C GLU A 275 7.70 1.55 -9.87
N ALA A 276 8.74 2.13 -9.26
CA ALA A 276 9.87 1.39 -8.67
C ALA A 276 10.10 1.72 -7.18
N SER A 277 9.12 2.33 -6.53
CA SER A 277 9.29 2.91 -5.19
C SER A 277 9.31 1.84 -4.10
N LEU A 278 8.45 0.84 -4.22
CA LEU A 278 8.37 -0.30 -3.31
C LEU A 278 9.58 -1.21 -3.51
N GLU A 279 9.96 -1.50 -4.76
CA GLU A 279 11.19 -2.26 -5.06
C GLU A 279 12.43 -1.52 -4.55
N GLY A 280 12.52 -0.21 -4.81
CA GLY A 280 13.63 0.62 -4.34
C GLY A 280 13.74 0.62 -2.81
N ALA A 281 12.62 0.75 -2.11
CA ALA A 281 12.58 0.67 -0.64
C ALA A 281 13.00 -0.71 -0.12
N LEU A 282 12.49 -1.79 -0.74
CA LEU A 282 12.81 -3.16 -0.38
C LEU A 282 14.30 -3.47 -0.63
N ASP A 283 14.84 -3.07 -1.79
CA ASP A 283 16.23 -3.32 -2.15
C ASP A 283 17.20 -2.48 -1.32
N ALA A 284 16.87 -1.23 -1.03
CA ALA A 284 17.63 -0.41 -0.08
C ALA A 284 17.73 -1.10 1.28
N LEU A 285 16.62 -1.65 1.79
CA LEU A 285 16.60 -2.36 3.07
C LEU A 285 17.40 -3.67 3.01
N ARG A 286 17.26 -4.44 1.93
CA ARG A 286 18.05 -5.66 1.69
C ARG A 286 19.56 -5.35 1.65
N GLN A 287 19.96 -4.28 0.97
CA GLN A 287 21.35 -3.85 0.85
C GLN A 287 21.93 -3.44 2.20
N VAL A 288 21.21 -2.63 2.99
CA VAL A 288 21.63 -2.25 4.35
C VAL A 288 21.76 -3.46 5.25
N LEU A 289 20.90 -4.47 5.11
CA LEU A 289 20.99 -5.73 5.87
C LEU A 289 22.01 -6.74 5.30
N GLY A 290 22.76 -6.38 4.26
CA GLY A 290 23.77 -7.26 3.65
C GLY A 290 23.17 -8.46 2.89
N LEU A 291 21.90 -8.38 2.53
CA LEU A 291 21.18 -9.40 1.76
C LEU A 291 21.27 -9.04 0.27
N GLY A 292 22.42 -9.37 -0.34
CA GLY A 292 22.67 -9.11 -1.75
C GLY A 292 21.74 -9.87 -2.72
N GLY A 293 22.06 -9.77 -4.00
CA GLY A 293 21.35 -10.45 -5.10
C GLY A 293 20.89 -9.46 -6.16
N ALA A 294 20.22 -9.99 -7.19
CA ALA A 294 19.63 -9.14 -8.23
C ALA A 294 18.58 -8.19 -7.63
N SER A 295 18.52 -6.99 -8.20
CA SER A 295 17.48 -6.00 -7.93
C SER A 295 16.10 -6.63 -8.09
N THR A 296 15.17 -6.22 -7.25
CA THR A 296 13.77 -6.61 -7.34
C THR A 296 13.21 -6.08 -8.66
N PRO A 297 12.67 -6.93 -9.54
CA PRO A 297 12.15 -6.48 -10.81
C PRO A 297 10.95 -5.57 -10.60
N ILE A 298 11.02 -4.38 -11.19
CA ILE A 298 9.91 -3.43 -11.25
C ILE A 298 8.74 -4.10 -11.97
N GLY A 299 7.56 -4.05 -11.37
CA GLY A 299 6.35 -4.41 -12.11
C GLY A 299 5.08 -4.26 -11.31
N ASP A 300 4.19 -3.46 -11.87
CA ASP A 300 2.89 -3.10 -11.29
C ASP A 300 1.74 -3.84 -12.00
N GLU A 301 1.91 -5.15 -12.18
CA GLU A 301 0.97 -5.98 -12.91
C GLU A 301 0.27 -6.98 -11.98
N GLY A 302 -0.96 -7.36 -12.33
CA GLY A 302 -1.98 -7.92 -11.44
C GLY A 302 -1.57 -9.01 -10.41
N ASN A 303 -2.16 -10.20 -10.55
CA ASN A 303 -2.22 -11.14 -9.42
C ASN A 303 -0.86 -11.75 -9.04
N SER A 304 -0.16 -12.32 -10.02
CA SER A 304 1.07 -13.09 -9.83
C SER A 304 2.02 -12.99 -11.03
N PRO A 305 2.28 -11.79 -11.59
CA PRO A 305 3.40 -11.66 -12.53
C PRO A 305 4.71 -12.02 -11.83
N GLN A 306 5.73 -12.35 -12.62
CA GLN A 306 7.03 -12.75 -12.09
C GLN A 306 7.68 -11.65 -11.23
N SER A 307 7.49 -10.37 -11.58
CA SER A 307 7.96 -9.22 -10.77
C SER A 307 7.39 -9.27 -9.35
N ARG A 308 6.07 -9.37 -9.22
CA ARG A 308 5.38 -9.42 -7.93
C ARG A 308 5.70 -10.69 -7.14
N ILE A 309 5.82 -11.84 -7.81
CA ILE A 309 6.29 -13.07 -7.15
C ILE A 309 7.68 -12.81 -6.54
N ARG A 310 8.59 -12.22 -7.32
CA ARG A 310 9.95 -11.92 -6.88
C ARG A 310 9.99 -10.90 -5.74
N PHE A 311 9.14 -9.87 -5.77
CA PHE A 311 8.97 -8.92 -4.68
C PHE A 311 8.64 -9.63 -3.36
N HIS A 312 7.63 -10.51 -3.36
CA HIS A 312 7.23 -11.26 -2.16
C HIS A 312 8.26 -12.31 -1.72
N GLU A 313 8.99 -12.93 -2.65
CA GLU A 313 10.13 -13.79 -2.31
C GLU A 313 11.25 -13.02 -1.61
N ASN A 314 11.62 -11.86 -2.15
CA ASN A 314 12.65 -10.99 -1.58
C ASN A 314 12.23 -10.45 -0.21
N LEU A 315 10.97 -10.06 -0.04
CA LEU A 315 10.41 -9.63 1.25
C LEU A 315 10.38 -10.77 2.28
N SER A 316 10.04 -11.99 1.86
CA SER A 316 10.10 -13.18 2.72
C SER A 316 11.54 -13.47 3.14
N ALA A 317 12.48 -13.48 2.19
CA ALA A 317 13.89 -13.71 2.48
C ALA A 317 14.48 -12.64 3.41
N LEU A 318 14.07 -11.38 3.25
CA LEU A 318 14.42 -10.27 4.12
C LEU A 318 13.95 -10.52 5.55
N THR A 319 12.65 -10.71 5.75
CA THR A 319 12.03 -10.86 7.08
C THR A 319 12.43 -12.15 7.80
N GLU A 320 12.76 -13.21 7.05
CA GLU A 320 13.23 -14.46 7.64
C GLU A 320 14.72 -14.48 8.01
N SER A 321 15.49 -13.48 7.53
CA SER A 321 16.93 -13.42 7.72
C SER A 321 17.33 -13.26 9.20
N PRO A 322 18.47 -13.84 9.63
CA PRO A 322 18.95 -13.69 11.01
C PRO A 322 19.21 -12.22 11.40
N VAL A 323 19.72 -11.41 10.46
CA VAL A 323 20.00 -10.00 10.70
C VAL A 323 18.72 -9.21 10.93
N PHE A 324 17.68 -9.41 10.11
CA PHE A 324 16.39 -8.75 10.31
C PHE A 324 15.80 -9.09 11.68
N LYS A 325 15.74 -10.38 12.01
CA LYS A 325 15.27 -10.88 13.33
C LYS A 325 16.06 -10.31 14.50
N SER A 326 17.36 -10.09 14.31
CA SER A 326 18.20 -9.51 15.37
C SER A 326 17.86 -8.03 15.66
N LEU A 327 17.30 -7.32 14.68
CA LEU A 327 16.99 -5.88 14.72
C LEU A 327 15.54 -5.55 15.09
N GLU A 328 14.63 -6.54 15.11
CA GLU A 328 13.21 -6.35 15.44
C GLU A 328 13.01 -5.54 16.73
N GLY A 329 12.28 -4.42 16.62
CA GLY A 329 11.99 -3.55 17.74
C GLY A 329 13.18 -2.77 18.33
N LYS A 330 14.38 -2.86 17.73
CA LYS A 330 15.62 -2.30 18.29
C LYS A 330 16.19 -1.14 17.50
N VAL A 331 15.64 -0.86 16.32
CA VAL A 331 16.08 0.23 15.46
C VAL A 331 14.99 1.29 15.32
N SER A 332 15.39 2.45 14.81
CA SER A 332 14.47 3.45 14.30
C SER A 332 14.74 3.72 12.84
N ILE A 333 13.68 4.01 12.09
CA ILE A 333 13.75 4.38 10.68
C ILE A 333 13.46 5.87 10.55
N SER A 334 14.31 6.57 9.82
CA SER A 334 14.15 8.00 9.53
C SER A 334 14.51 8.31 8.08
N VAL A 335 13.67 9.06 7.39
CA VAL A 335 13.88 9.44 5.98
C VAL A 335 14.90 10.58 5.87
N GLY A 336 15.86 10.47 4.96
CA GLY A 336 16.75 11.55 4.51
C GLY A 336 17.64 12.24 5.56
N ASN A 337 17.87 11.63 6.71
CA ASN A 337 18.59 12.28 7.83
C ASN A 337 20.11 12.02 7.85
N ALA A 338 20.69 11.45 6.79
CA ALA A 338 22.13 11.19 6.72
C ALA A 338 22.92 12.43 6.26
N SER A 339 23.99 12.74 7.00
CA SER A 339 24.94 13.80 6.70
C SER A 339 26.37 13.29 6.82
N ALA A 340 27.34 13.99 6.23
CA ALA A 340 28.76 13.67 6.41
C ALA A 340 29.18 13.64 7.89
N THR A 341 28.57 14.50 8.73
CA THR A 341 28.87 14.55 10.16
C THR A 341 28.32 13.33 10.89
N SER A 342 27.06 12.98 10.66
CA SER A 342 26.42 11.83 11.33
C SER A 342 27.03 10.50 10.87
N ALA A 343 27.38 10.38 9.58
CA ALA A 343 28.02 9.19 9.02
C ALA A 343 29.41 8.91 9.62
N LYS A 344 30.09 9.93 10.17
CA LYS A 344 31.35 9.73 10.89
C LYS A 344 31.20 9.14 12.28
N THR A 345 30.00 9.14 12.85
CA THR A 345 29.78 8.71 14.24
C THR A 345 28.79 7.56 14.37
N ASP A 346 28.01 7.30 13.33
CA ASP A 346 26.98 6.27 13.31
C ASP A 346 27.08 5.44 12.03
N PHE A 347 27.24 4.12 12.18
CA PHE A 347 27.44 3.22 11.06
C PHE A 347 26.20 3.10 10.18
N GLY A 348 24.99 3.24 10.74
CA GLY A 348 23.74 3.26 9.96
C GLY A 348 23.65 4.47 9.05
N HIS A 349 24.05 5.65 9.55
CA HIS A 349 24.15 6.85 8.72
C HIS A 349 25.25 6.72 7.65
N PHE A 350 26.37 6.05 7.98
CA PHE A 350 27.39 5.71 6.99
C PHE A 350 26.83 4.80 5.89
N LEU A 351 26.13 3.73 6.23
CA LEU A 351 25.53 2.83 5.25
C LEU A 351 24.50 3.55 4.37
N ALA A 352 23.74 4.49 4.93
CA ALA A 352 22.81 5.29 4.15
C ALA A 352 23.50 6.15 3.10
N LEU A 353 24.66 6.75 3.40
CA LEU A 353 25.47 7.46 2.41
C LEU A 353 26.19 6.51 1.45
N GLN A 354 26.67 5.38 1.95
CA GLN A 354 27.40 4.37 1.17
C GLN A 354 26.50 3.71 0.12
N PHE A 355 25.21 3.54 0.41
CA PHE A 355 24.26 2.89 -0.49
C PHE A 355 23.17 3.83 -1.01
N LEU A 356 23.27 5.12 -0.69
CA LEU A 356 22.28 6.14 -1.05
C LEU A 356 20.84 5.74 -0.68
N THR A 357 20.67 5.12 0.50
CA THR A 357 19.34 4.69 0.92
C THR A 357 18.50 5.90 1.37
N PRO A 358 17.21 5.94 1.01
CA PRO A 358 16.31 7.06 1.31
C PRO A 358 16.02 7.21 2.81
N PHE A 359 16.43 6.23 3.61
CA PHE A 359 16.28 6.20 5.05
C PHE A 359 17.58 5.80 5.75
N VAL A 360 17.62 6.03 7.06
CA VAL A 360 18.65 5.54 7.97
C VAL A 360 18.05 4.54 8.95
N LEU A 361 18.76 3.43 9.19
CA LEU A 361 18.54 2.53 10.32
C LEU A 361 19.48 2.91 11.47
N GLN A 362 18.94 3.43 12.57
CA GLN A 362 19.72 3.85 13.75
C GLN A 362 19.25 3.14 15.03
N GLY A 363 20.16 2.84 15.96
CA GLY A 363 19.82 2.13 17.21
C GLY A 363 21.02 1.45 17.86
N LEU A 364 20.95 1.20 19.18
CA LEU A 364 22.02 0.85 20.12
C LEU A 364 22.68 -0.55 19.91
N GLY A 365 22.80 -1.01 18.67
CA GLY A 365 23.33 -2.32 18.33
C GLY A 365 23.57 -2.52 16.83
N THR A 366 24.10 -1.50 16.14
CA THR A 366 24.55 -1.65 14.74
C THR A 366 25.70 -2.65 14.58
N ASP A 367 26.12 -3.34 15.65
CA ASP A 367 27.00 -4.52 15.59
C ASP A 367 26.48 -5.55 14.59
N ALA A 368 25.17 -5.77 14.52
CA ALA A 368 24.58 -6.66 13.53
C ALA A 368 24.82 -6.17 12.09
N LEU A 369 24.70 -4.85 11.86
CA LEU A 369 25.00 -4.23 10.56
C LEU A 369 26.49 -4.27 10.24
N LYS A 370 27.37 -4.04 11.22
CA LYS A 370 28.82 -4.18 11.07
C LYS A 370 29.22 -5.63 10.81
N GLU A 371 28.51 -6.59 11.39
CA GLU A 371 28.78 -8.02 11.20
C GLU A 371 28.46 -8.49 9.79
N VAL A 372 27.40 -7.97 9.16
CA VAL A 372 27.07 -8.27 7.76
C VAL A 372 27.91 -7.43 6.78
N HIS A 373 28.39 -6.24 7.19
CA HIS A 373 29.24 -5.35 6.39
C HIS A 373 30.68 -5.26 6.91
N ARG A 374 31.33 -6.40 7.16
CA ARG A 374 32.63 -6.45 7.89
C ARG A 374 33.75 -5.63 7.27
N ASP A 375 33.85 -5.61 5.94
CA ASP A 375 34.92 -4.88 5.26
C ASP A 375 34.69 -3.36 5.29
N LEU A 376 33.45 -2.91 5.11
CA LEU A 376 33.06 -1.51 5.28
C LEU A 376 33.27 -1.07 6.73
N ALA A 377 32.82 -1.87 7.70
CA ALA A 377 32.98 -1.60 9.13
C ALA A 377 34.45 -1.48 9.52
N ARG A 378 35.33 -2.35 9.00
CA ARG A 378 36.77 -2.30 9.27
C ARG A 378 37.40 -1.00 8.77
N LYS A 379 37.06 -0.56 7.55
CA LYS A 379 37.56 0.70 6.97
C LYS A 379 37.02 1.92 7.73
N TRP A 380 35.74 1.90 8.06
CA TRP A 380 35.08 2.96 8.83
C TRP A 380 35.69 3.10 10.24
N ASP A 381 35.88 1.99 10.96
CA ASP A 381 36.53 1.97 12.28
C ASP A 381 38.00 2.41 12.22
N ALA A 382 38.71 2.13 11.11
CA ALA A 382 40.07 2.61 10.92
C ALA A 382 40.14 4.15 10.80
N ASP A 383 39.15 4.77 10.14
CA ASP A 383 39.09 6.22 10.01
C ASP A 383 38.80 6.91 11.33
N LEU A 384 38.02 6.29 12.23
CA LEU A 384 37.79 6.79 13.59
C LEU A 384 39.07 6.88 14.42
N ALA A 385 40.08 6.06 14.11
CA ALA A 385 41.35 6.05 14.80
C ALA A 385 42.37 7.08 14.27
N LEU A 386 42.06 7.78 13.17
CA LEU A 386 42.97 8.75 12.56
C LEU A 386 43.01 10.07 13.32
N SER A 387 44.22 10.60 13.53
CA SER A 387 44.45 11.96 14.03
C SER A 387 44.11 13.02 12.97
N PRO A 388 43.85 14.29 13.37
CA PRO A 388 43.64 15.39 12.43
C PRO A 388 44.77 15.55 11.40
N GLU A 389 46.03 15.34 11.80
CA GLU A 389 47.18 15.41 10.91
C GLU A 389 47.18 14.30 9.86
N GLN A 390 46.79 13.08 10.24
CA GLN A 390 46.66 11.95 9.31
C GLN A 390 45.51 12.14 8.32
N ARG A 391 44.40 12.75 8.76
CA ARG A 391 43.28 13.13 7.89
C ARG A 391 43.69 14.18 6.86
N LEU A 392 44.46 15.20 7.27
CA LEU A 392 45.04 16.18 6.36
C LEU A 392 46.02 15.58 5.33
N GLN A 393 46.59 14.41 5.62
CA GLN A 393 47.44 13.65 4.70
C GLN A 393 46.65 12.74 3.75
N GLY A 394 45.31 12.69 3.87
CA GLY A 394 44.45 11.87 3.02
C GLY A 394 44.55 10.37 3.32
N LEU A 395 44.85 9.98 4.56
CA LEU A 395 44.93 8.56 4.97
C LEU A 395 43.56 7.93 5.28
N GLU A 396 42.48 8.71 5.14
CA GLU A 396 41.10 8.26 5.34
C GLU A 396 40.68 7.30 4.23
N ASN A 397 39.98 6.23 4.59
CA ASN A 397 39.27 5.38 3.63
C ASN A 397 38.04 6.11 3.08
N TYR A 398 37.37 6.90 3.92
CA TYR A 398 36.20 7.71 3.62
C TYR A 398 36.46 9.15 4.04
N SER A 399 36.99 9.94 3.11
CA SER A 399 37.32 11.34 3.37
C SER A 399 36.08 12.19 3.67
N ASP A 400 36.29 13.32 4.35
CA ASP A 400 35.22 14.31 4.58
C ASP A 400 34.57 14.79 3.27
N ALA A 401 35.37 14.94 2.20
CA ALA A 401 34.88 15.32 0.88
C ALA A 401 34.00 14.24 0.25
N TYR A 402 34.39 12.96 0.38
CA TYR A 402 33.60 11.83 -0.08
C TYR A 402 32.25 11.75 0.64
N LEU A 403 32.26 11.80 1.97
CA LEU A 403 31.03 11.74 2.76
C LEU A 403 30.11 12.93 2.48
N GLN A 404 30.67 14.12 2.24
CA GLN A 404 29.88 15.29 1.84
C GLN A 404 29.25 15.11 0.45
N ALA A 405 30.01 14.59 -0.52
CA ALA A 405 29.49 14.33 -1.86
C ALA A 405 28.33 13.33 -1.84
N ARG A 406 28.48 12.21 -1.11
CA ARG A 406 27.40 11.22 -0.95
C ARG A 406 26.18 11.80 -0.22
N ALA A 407 26.38 12.65 0.79
CA ALA A 407 25.28 13.33 1.46
C ALA A 407 24.55 14.31 0.53
N ASP A 408 25.27 15.07 -0.30
CA ASP A 408 24.68 15.97 -1.27
C ASP A 408 23.89 15.20 -2.34
N LEU A 409 24.42 14.07 -2.81
CA LEU A 409 23.77 13.20 -3.78
C LEU A 409 22.48 12.58 -3.22
N LEU A 410 22.53 11.98 -2.03
CA LEU A 410 21.36 11.41 -1.37
C LEU A 410 20.26 12.47 -1.16
N ASN A 411 20.65 13.66 -0.66
CA ASN A 411 19.70 14.74 -0.47
C ASN A 411 19.06 15.17 -1.79
N ARG A 412 19.82 15.23 -2.89
CA ARG A 412 19.26 15.55 -4.22
C ARG A 412 18.32 14.45 -4.71
N GLN A 413 18.65 13.17 -4.53
CA GLN A 413 17.77 12.07 -4.91
C GLN A 413 16.44 12.12 -4.15
N ILE A 414 16.48 12.32 -2.84
CA ILE A 414 15.28 12.44 -2.01
C ILE A 414 14.49 13.69 -2.39
N GLN A 415 15.15 14.84 -2.60
CA GLN A 415 14.45 16.06 -3.05
C GLN A 415 13.82 15.89 -4.42
N ALA A 416 14.49 15.25 -5.38
CA ALA A 416 13.90 14.98 -6.68
C ALA A 416 12.73 13.97 -6.59
N ALA A 417 12.82 12.98 -5.71
CA ALA A 417 11.72 12.03 -5.48
C ALA A 417 10.49 12.69 -4.83
N LEU A 418 10.71 13.60 -3.86
CA LEU A 418 9.63 14.25 -3.09
C LEU A 418 9.08 15.54 -3.74
N VAL A 419 9.96 16.42 -4.22
CA VAL A 419 9.62 17.75 -4.74
C VAL A 419 9.42 17.72 -6.25
N ASP A 420 10.31 17.06 -6.99
CA ASP A 420 10.18 17.02 -8.45
C ASP A 420 9.05 16.10 -8.91
N ARG A 421 8.47 15.21 -8.09
CA ARG A 421 7.21 14.53 -8.45
C ARG A 421 6.01 15.47 -8.61
N ALA A 422 6.05 16.67 -8.01
CA ALA A 422 5.11 17.73 -8.33
C ALA A 422 5.46 18.46 -9.66
N LEU A 423 6.65 18.21 -10.21
CA LEU A 423 7.26 18.87 -11.36
C LEU A 423 7.77 17.89 -12.45
N THR A 424 7.48 16.57 -12.42
CA THR A 424 8.08 15.49 -13.26
C THR A 424 7.66 15.54 -14.74
N GLN A 425 7.41 16.75 -15.23
CA GLN A 425 7.60 17.12 -16.61
C GLN A 425 8.74 18.13 -16.81
N ASP A 426 9.79 18.15 -15.97
CA ASP A 426 11.02 18.91 -16.26
C ASP A 426 12.03 18.02 -17.02
N PRO A 427 12.11 18.10 -18.36
CA PRO A 427 13.00 17.25 -19.17
C PRO A 427 14.49 17.58 -18.98
N PHE A 428 14.85 18.57 -18.15
CA PHE A 428 16.21 19.07 -18.03
C PHE A 428 17.00 18.50 -16.85
N THR A 429 16.42 17.68 -15.96
CA THR A 429 17.15 17.01 -14.86
C THR A 429 16.99 15.48 -14.96
N ARG A 430 18.09 14.73 -15.01
CA ARG A 430 18.08 13.25 -15.09
C ARG A 430 19.14 12.63 -14.19
N PHE A 431 18.82 11.48 -13.62
CA PHE A 431 19.69 10.70 -12.75
C PHE A 431 19.74 9.26 -13.27
N GLY A 432 20.92 8.63 -13.20
CA GLY A 432 21.12 7.22 -13.42
C GLY A 432 21.01 6.44 -12.11
N THR A 433 21.51 5.22 -12.14
CA THR A 433 21.24 4.13 -11.23
C THR A 433 22.53 3.59 -10.62
N ASN A 434 22.56 2.33 -10.19
CA ASN A 434 23.77 1.65 -9.74
C ASN A 434 24.39 0.77 -10.84
N ASP A 435 23.81 0.79 -12.04
CA ASP A 435 24.26 0.08 -13.23
C ASP A 435 24.76 1.11 -14.27
N SER A 436 25.50 0.66 -15.30
CA SER A 436 25.89 1.52 -16.42
C SER A 436 24.70 2.13 -17.17
N ASP A 437 24.62 3.46 -17.19
CA ASP A 437 23.52 4.24 -17.75
C ASP A 437 23.91 5.11 -18.96
N GLU A 438 22.95 5.36 -19.86
CA GLU A 438 23.07 6.33 -20.94
C GLU A 438 22.06 7.48 -20.73
N LEU A 439 22.57 8.65 -20.34
CA LEU A 439 21.77 9.81 -19.98
C LEU A 439 22.00 10.97 -20.94
N THR A 440 20.91 11.59 -21.39
CA THR A 440 20.94 12.80 -22.23
C THR A 440 19.86 13.76 -21.78
N VAL A 441 20.15 15.07 -21.66
CA VAL A 441 19.12 16.06 -21.30
C VAL A 441 17.99 16.10 -22.34
N GLY A 442 16.75 16.27 -21.89
CA GLY A 442 15.58 16.27 -22.76
C GLY A 442 15.43 17.61 -23.49
N TYR A 443 15.64 17.55 -24.82
CA TYR A 443 15.50 18.60 -25.84
C TYR A 443 16.70 19.55 -26.07
N SER A 444 17.11 19.64 -27.34
CA SER A 444 18.30 20.36 -27.82
C SER A 444 18.10 21.83 -28.19
N ASN A 445 16.87 22.38 -28.06
CA ASN A 445 16.47 23.56 -28.84
C ASN A 445 16.20 24.84 -28.06
N GLU A 446 16.35 24.88 -26.73
CA GLU A 446 15.97 26.07 -25.95
C GLU A 446 17.15 26.80 -25.25
N GLY A 447 18.39 26.29 -25.33
CA GLY A 447 19.54 26.91 -24.67
C GLY A 447 19.47 26.93 -23.14
N ARG A 448 18.49 26.23 -22.56
CA ARG A 448 18.34 25.99 -21.12
C ARG A 448 19.26 24.82 -20.74
N GLY A 449 20.13 25.05 -19.77
CA GLY A 449 21.00 24.00 -19.24
C GLY A 449 20.25 22.97 -18.40
N GLY A 450 20.73 21.74 -18.42
CA GLY A 450 20.24 20.62 -17.64
C GLY A 450 21.26 20.04 -16.67
N SER A 451 20.81 19.11 -15.84
CA SER A 451 21.62 18.41 -14.84
C SER A 451 21.53 16.90 -15.03
N LEU A 452 22.67 16.25 -15.22
CA LEU A 452 22.83 14.81 -15.39
C LEU A 452 23.72 14.25 -14.29
N PHE A 453 23.31 13.13 -13.71
CA PHE A 453 24.02 12.42 -12.65
C PHE A 453 24.07 10.93 -13.02
N GLY A 454 25.24 10.32 -13.18
CA GLY A 454 25.41 8.94 -13.61
C GLY A 454 25.06 7.94 -12.51
N GLY A 455 25.69 8.07 -11.34
CA GLY A 455 25.46 7.17 -10.22
C GLY A 455 26.62 6.21 -10.02
N ASP A 456 26.35 4.94 -9.74
CA ASP A 456 27.41 3.92 -9.74
C ASP A 456 27.37 3.16 -11.08
N GLY A 457 28.51 2.75 -11.63
CA GLY A 457 28.60 2.08 -12.95
C GLY A 457 29.49 2.84 -13.94
N ASP A 458 29.74 2.24 -15.12
CA ASP A 458 30.46 2.94 -16.20
C ASP A 458 29.43 3.68 -17.09
N ASP A 459 29.26 5.00 -16.89
CA ASP A 459 28.14 5.76 -17.47
C ASP A 459 28.48 6.60 -18.72
N LEU A 460 27.47 6.92 -19.53
CA LEU A 460 27.55 7.83 -20.68
C LEU A 460 26.57 9.01 -20.54
N LEU A 461 27.08 10.22 -20.30
CA LEU A 461 26.27 11.43 -20.06
C LEU A 461 26.45 12.48 -21.16
N SER A 462 25.35 13.04 -21.70
CA SER A 462 25.35 14.07 -22.75
C SER A 462 24.46 15.31 -22.47
N GLY A 463 25.09 16.48 -22.31
CA GLY A 463 24.42 17.76 -21.98
C GLY A 463 23.76 18.52 -23.13
N LEU A 464 24.01 18.15 -24.40
CA LEU A 464 23.45 18.82 -25.58
C LEU A 464 23.75 20.33 -25.70
N SER A 465 22.80 21.23 -25.44
CA SER A 465 22.99 22.67 -25.58
C SER A 465 22.44 23.40 -24.37
N GLY A 466 23.19 24.34 -23.80
CA GLY A 466 22.85 24.96 -22.53
C GLY A 466 24.06 25.14 -21.63
N ARG A 467 23.83 25.53 -20.36
CA ARG A 467 24.88 25.47 -19.33
C ARG A 467 24.59 24.23 -18.48
N ASP A 468 25.24 23.13 -18.81
CA ASP A 468 24.90 21.83 -18.25
C ASP A 468 25.78 21.47 -17.04
N TYR A 469 25.23 20.69 -16.12
CA TYR A 469 25.96 20.05 -15.03
C TYR A 469 25.95 18.54 -15.24
N LEU A 470 27.11 17.93 -15.43
CA LEU A 470 27.27 16.48 -15.61
C LEU A 470 28.15 15.94 -14.48
N GLU A 471 27.65 14.94 -13.76
CA GLU A 471 28.39 14.21 -12.74
C GLU A 471 28.33 12.72 -13.04
N GLY A 472 29.47 12.08 -13.22
CA GLY A 472 29.58 10.65 -13.53
C GLY A 472 29.21 9.84 -12.29
N GLY A 473 30.14 9.68 -11.37
CA GLY A 473 29.90 9.06 -10.08
C GLY A 473 30.97 8.01 -9.83
N ASP A 474 30.62 6.82 -9.36
CA ASP A 474 31.58 5.73 -9.12
C ASP A 474 31.70 4.84 -10.37
N GLY A 475 32.81 4.90 -11.10
CA GLY A 475 33.06 4.04 -12.27
C GLY A 475 33.89 4.72 -13.35
N GLN A 476 33.97 4.11 -14.54
CA GLN A 476 34.65 4.69 -15.71
C GLN A 476 33.66 5.42 -16.61
N ASP A 477 33.38 6.68 -16.27
CA ASP A 477 32.36 7.49 -16.95
C ASP A 477 32.87 8.25 -18.18
N HIS A 478 31.97 8.45 -19.13
CA HIS A 478 32.13 9.30 -20.30
C HIS A 478 31.16 10.50 -20.25
N LEU A 479 31.70 11.69 -19.96
CA LEU A 479 30.92 12.92 -19.84
C LEU A 479 31.11 13.84 -21.05
N GLN A 480 30.01 14.26 -21.69
CA GLN A 480 30.00 15.16 -22.83
C GLN A 480 29.04 16.35 -22.64
N GLY A 481 29.55 17.51 -22.24
CA GLY A 481 28.73 18.73 -22.05
C GLY A 481 28.13 19.29 -23.36
N ARG A 482 28.89 19.20 -24.47
CA ARG A 482 28.54 19.73 -25.80
C ARG A 482 28.48 21.27 -25.82
N ALA A 483 27.36 21.90 -26.19
CA ALA A 483 27.33 23.30 -26.57
C ALA A 483 26.89 24.22 -25.41
N GLY A 484 27.86 24.82 -24.72
CA GLY A 484 27.66 25.93 -23.81
C GLY A 484 28.68 25.93 -22.68
N ALA A 485 28.33 26.50 -21.53
CA ALA A 485 29.28 26.75 -20.44
C ALA A 485 29.12 25.72 -19.32
N ASP A 486 29.57 24.49 -19.58
CA ASP A 486 29.21 23.31 -18.77
C ASP A 486 30.17 23.04 -17.61
N THR A 487 29.68 22.27 -16.63
CA THR A 487 30.45 21.74 -15.50
C THR A 487 30.42 20.22 -15.55
N LEU A 488 31.59 19.58 -15.73
CA LEU A 488 31.72 18.12 -15.81
C LEU A 488 32.54 17.61 -14.62
N ARG A 489 32.04 16.59 -13.92
CA ARG A 489 32.69 15.92 -12.78
C ARG A 489 32.59 14.40 -12.92
N GLY A 490 33.61 13.73 -13.45
CA GLY A 490 33.65 12.26 -13.44
C GLY A 490 34.42 11.80 -12.21
N MET A 491 33.79 11.66 -11.04
CA MET A 491 34.48 11.28 -9.80
C MET A 491 35.18 9.91 -9.98
N ALA A 492 36.20 9.60 -9.16
CA ALA A 492 37.16 8.52 -9.41
C ALA A 492 37.19 7.48 -8.30
#